data_AF-A0A2M6GIQ7-F1
#
_entry.id   AF-A0A2M6GIQ7-F1
#
_cell.length_a   1.000
_cell.length_b   1.000
_cell.length_c   1.000
_cell.angle_alpha   90.00
_cell.angle_beta   90.00
_cell.angle_gamma   90.00
#
_symmetry.space_group_name_H-M   'P 1'
#
loop_
_entity.id
_entity.type
_entity.pdbx_description
1 polymer ?
#
loop_
_entity_poly.entity_id
_entity_poly.type
_entity_poly.pdbx_seq_one_letter_code
_entity_poly.pdbx_strand_id
1 'polypeptide(L)'
;MKSSVQKAESKILYRGTVTSGKIIAEMMFGFWTSLFEPHHYRLINGVIIQCFANKPRNVNRTTIATSLNKIRDFRNRVYHNEPICFNGIQISFQEAINIKKELYDLFSWIDADLPSYVGGFDSIDDKIAQAQGL
;
A
#
# COMPACT_ATOMS: atom_id res chain seq x y z
N MET A 1 16.07 1.46 -5.69
CA MET A 1 15.31 2.04 -6.81
C MET A 1 15.94 1.77 -8.18
N LYS A 2 17.15 2.28 -8.49
CA LYS A 2 17.83 2.06 -9.79
C LYS A 2 17.91 0.58 -10.19
N SER A 3 18.35 -0.28 -9.27
CA SER A 3 18.44 -1.72 -9.51
C SER A 3 17.10 -2.38 -9.81
N SER A 4 16.00 -1.90 -9.22
CA SER A 4 14.64 -2.39 -9.50
C SER A 4 14.22 -2.04 -10.94
N VAL A 5 14.48 -0.80 -11.37
CA VAL A 5 14.21 -0.35 -12.75
C VAL A 5 15.04 -1.17 -13.75
N GLN A 6 16.35 -1.31 -13.50
CA GLN A 6 17.23 -2.11 -14.38
C GLN A 6 16.81 -3.58 -14.47
N LYS A 7 16.38 -4.19 -13.37
CA LYS A 7 15.85 -5.56 -13.38
C LYS A 7 14.58 -5.67 -14.24
N ALA A 8 13.66 -4.70 -14.12
CA ALA A 8 12.47 -4.67 -14.95
C ALA A 8 12.81 -4.45 -16.43
N GLU A 9 13.73 -3.54 -16.75
CA GLU A 9 14.22 -3.31 -18.11
C GLU A 9 14.76 -4.61 -18.73
N SER A 10 15.66 -5.31 -18.03
CA SER A 10 16.21 -6.58 -18.52
C SER A 10 15.13 -7.64 -18.76
N LYS A 11 14.15 -7.74 -17.85
CA LYS A 11 13.05 -8.70 -17.97
C LYS A 11 12.12 -8.37 -19.15
N ILE A 12 11.83 -7.09 -19.37
CA ILE A 12 10.98 -6.63 -20.48
C ILE A 12 11.72 -6.79 -21.80
N LEU A 13 13.01 -6.47 -21.85
CA LEU A 13 13.83 -6.56 -23.06
C LEU A 13 13.86 -7.99 -23.61
N TYR A 14 13.87 -9.00 -22.74
CA TYR A 14 13.73 -10.40 -23.14
C TYR A 14 12.39 -10.72 -23.83
N ARG A 15 11.35 -9.93 -23.57
CA ARG A 15 9.96 -10.10 -24.07
C ARG A 15 9.57 -9.08 -25.14
N GLY A 16 10.45 -8.14 -25.50
CA GLY A 16 10.21 -7.11 -26.51
C GLY A 16 10.61 -5.71 -26.07
N THR A 17 9.94 -4.68 -26.61
CA THR A 17 10.34 -3.28 -26.41
C THR A 17 10.04 -2.78 -24.99
N VAL A 18 11.03 -2.14 -24.38
CA VAL A 18 10.89 -1.42 -23.10
C VAL A 18 10.07 -0.15 -23.30
N THR A 19 9.06 0.04 -22.47
CA THR A 19 8.26 1.26 -22.40
C THR A 19 8.03 1.63 -20.93
N SER A 20 7.76 2.92 -20.65
CA SER A 20 7.47 3.38 -19.29
C SER A 20 6.29 2.62 -18.67
N GLY A 21 5.22 2.38 -19.43
CA GLY A 21 4.07 1.60 -18.96
C GLY A 21 4.43 0.17 -18.55
N LYS A 22 5.28 -0.50 -19.33
CA LYS A 22 5.76 -1.85 -18.97
C LYS A 22 6.65 -1.83 -17.73
N ILE A 23 7.49 -0.81 -17.56
CA ILE A 23 8.31 -0.65 -16.35
C ILE A 23 7.42 -0.49 -15.12
N ILE A 24 6.44 0.41 -15.19
CA ILE A 24 5.46 0.65 -14.12
C ILE A 24 4.74 -0.66 -13.76
N ALA A 25 4.30 -1.43 -14.75
CA ALA A 25 3.61 -2.71 -14.54
C ALA A 25 4.48 -3.79 -13.89
N GLU A 26 5.81 -3.72 -14.01
CA GLU A 26 6.75 -4.66 -13.39
C GLU A 26 7.13 -4.27 -11.95
N MET A 27 6.75 -3.08 -11.48
CA MET A 27 7.11 -2.61 -10.13
C MET A 27 6.23 -3.24 -9.05
N MET A 28 6.87 -3.91 -8.09
CA MET A 28 6.19 -4.42 -6.89
C MET A 28 5.75 -3.29 -5.95
N PHE A 29 4.77 -3.57 -5.07
CA PHE A 29 4.29 -2.62 -4.07
C PHE A 29 5.41 -1.93 -3.27
N GLY A 30 6.44 -2.68 -2.86
CA GLY A 30 7.58 -2.13 -2.12
C GLY A 30 8.39 -1.07 -2.87
N PHE A 31 8.38 -1.08 -4.21
CA PHE A 31 9.00 -0.01 -5.00
C PHE A 31 8.27 1.31 -4.76
N TRP A 32 6.93 1.29 -4.82
CA TRP A 32 6.08 2.47 -4.65
C TRP A 32 6.18 3.04 -3.24
N THR A 33 6.16 2.19 -2.21
CA THR A 33 6.34 2.66 -0.82
C THR A 33 7.74 3.24 -0.59
N SER A 34 8.77 2.70 -1.25
CA SER A 34 10.15 3.20 -1.11
C SER A 34 10.34 4.63 -1.61
N LEU A 35 9.47 5.15 -2.49
CA LEU A 35 9.50 6.55 -2.95
C LEU A 35 9.28 7.55 -1.81
N PHE A 36 8.70 7.12 -0.69
CA PHE A 36 8.49 7.95 0.50
C PHE A 36 9.65 7.87 1.51
N GLU A 37 10.67 7.04 1.27
CA GLU A 37 11.90 7.02 2.07
C GLU A 37 12.71 8.31 1.85
N PRO A 38 13.39 8.86 2.87
CA PRO A 38 13.99 10.19 2.80
C PRO A 38 14.92 10.42 1.59
N HIS A 39 15.76 9.44 1.24
CA HIS A 39 16.71 9.58 0.13
C HIS A 39 16.02 9.49 -1.23
N HIS A 40 15.08 8.57 -1.42
CA HIS A 40 14.33 8.45 -2.67
C HIS A 40 13.37 9.63 -2.86
N TYR A 41 12.68 10.05 -1.80
CA TYR A 41 11.78 11.19 -1.83
C TYR A 41 12.51 12.46 -2.27
N ARG A 42 13.72 12.69 -1.73
CA ARG A 42 14.57 13.81 -2.16
C ARG A 42 15.01 13.67 -3.62
N LEU A 43 15.39 12.46 -4.06
CA LEU A 43 15.85 12.20 -5.43
C LEU A 43 14.81 12.60 -6.49
N ILE A 44 13.51 12.43 -6.18
CA ILE A 44 12.41 12.79 -7.07
C ILE A 44 11.78 14.14 -6.74
N ASN A 45 12.48 15.00 -5.99
CA ASN A 45 12.00 16.31 -5.56
C ASN A 45 10.65 16.29 -4.83
N GLY A 46 10.36 15.18 -4.13
CA GLY A 46 9.12 15.00 -3.36
C GLY A 46 7.85 14.92 -4.18
N VAL A 47 7.93 14.82 -5.52
CA VAL A 47 6.75 14.88 -6.40
C VAL A 47 5.70 13.81 -6.08
N ILE A 48 6.12 12.65 -5.56
CA ILE A 48 5.20 11.54 -5.23
C ILE A 48 4.14 11.89 -4.19
N ILE A 49 4.37 12.89 -3.32
CA ILE A 49 3.36 13.31 -2.35
C ILE A 49 2.14 13.93 -3.01
N GLN A 50 2.28 14.43 -4.25
CA GLN A 50 1.20 15.05 -5.00
C GLN A 50 0.14 14.03 -5.44
N CYS A 51 0.46 12.72 -5.43
CA CYS A 51 -0.54 11.66 -5.61
C CYS A 51 -1.61 11.65 -4.51
N PHE A 52 -1.35 12.29 -3.37
CA PHE A 52 -2.28 12.44 -2.26
C PHE A 52 -2.86 13.86 -2.24
N ALA A 53 -3.56 14.23 -3.32
CA ALA A 53 -4.06 15.58 -3.56
C ALA A 53 -5.04 16.08 -2.48
N ASN A 54 -5.81 15.17 -1.88
CA ASN A 54 -6.86 15.48 -0.92
C ASN A 54 -6.43 15.30 0.55
N LYS A 55 -5.14 15.05 0.81
CA LYS A 55 -4.67 14.83 2.19
C LYS A 55 -4.86 16.09 3.06
N PRO A 56 -5.15 15.94 4.36
CA PRO A 56 -5.16 17.05 5.30
C PRO A 56 -3.81 17.80 5.38
N ARG A 57 -3.85 19.08 5.78
CA ARG A 57 -2.64 19.93 5.84
C ARG A 57 -1.57 19.41 6.81
N ASN A 58 -1.99 18.78 7.91
CA ASN A 58 -1.10 18.20 8.91
C ASN A 58 -0.48 16.85 8.49
N VAL A 59 -0.97 16.23 7.41
CA VAL A 59 -0.42 14.98 6.89
C VAL A 59 0.80 15.31 6.03
N ASN A 60 1.97 14.84 6.45
CA ASN A 60 3.23 15.04 5.76
C ASN A 60 3.79 13.71 5.23
N ARG A 61 4.94 13.78 4.53
CA ARG A 61 5.63 12.60 4.01
C ARG A 61 5.86 11.52 5.08
N THR A 62 6.21 11.91 6.31
CA THR A 62 6.45 10.95 7.41
C THR A 62 5.17 10.20 7.75
N THR A 63 4.04 10.90 7.88
CA THR A 63 2.74 10.28 8.15
C THR A 63 2.37 9.26 7.08
N ILE A 64 2.49 9.63 5.81
CA ILE A 64 2.19 8.75 4.67
C ILE A 64 3.15 7.56 4.64
N ALA A 65 4.46 7.80 4.80
CA ALA A 65 5.47 6.74 4.83
C ALA A 65 5.19 5.71 5.95
N THR A 66 4.81 6.18 7.14
CA THR A 66 4.47 5.32 8.27
C THR A 66 3.23 4.48 7.96
N SER A 67 2.17 5.08 7.42
CA SER A 67 0.95 4.35 7.03
C SER A 67 1.24 3.29 5.96
N LEU A 68 1.95 3.66 4.90
CA LEU A 68 2.36 2.73 3.83
C LEU A 68 3.22 1.58 4.34
N ASN A 69 4.12 1.83 5.30
CA ASN A 69 4.95 0.78 5.89
C ASN A 69 4.11 -0.19 6.73
N LYS A 70 3.16 0.29 7.55
CA LYS A 70 2.25 -0.59 8.28
C LYS A 70 1.48 -1.52 7.33
N ILE A 71 0.94 -0.96 6.25
CA ILE A 71 0.20 -1.72 5.23
C ILE A 71 1.11 -2.75 4.54
N ARG A 72 2.32 -2.34 4.15
CA ARG A 72 3.32 -3.23 3.54
C ARG A 72 3.66 -4.40 4.46
N ASP A 73 3.93 -4.10 5.73
CA ASP A 73 4.34 -5.10 6.70
C ASP A 73 3.17 -6.06 6.98
N PHE A 74 1.94 -5.57 7.17
CA PHE A 74 0.74 -6.41 7.29
C PHE A 74 0.55 -7.32 6.06
N ARG A 75 0.62 -6.76 4.86
CA ARG A 75 0.53 -7.52 3.60
C ARG A 75 1.61 -8.60 3.50
N ASN A 76 2.83 -8.32 3.94
CA ASN A 76 3.90 -9.31 3.95
C ASN A 76 3.58 -10.46 4.91
N ARG A 77 3.06 -10.17 6.10
CA ARG A 77 2.59 -11.18 7.06
C ARG A 77 1.50 -12.07 6.45
N VAL A 78 0.53 -11.48 5.74
CA VAL A 78 -0.50 -12.24 4.99
C VAL A 78 0.15 -13.15 3.95
N TYR A 79 1.09 -12.64 3.17
CA TYR A 79 1.81 -13.43 2.14
C TYR A 79 2.62 -14.59 2.73
N HIS A 80 3.17 -14.40 3.93
CA HIS A 80 3.91 -15.42 4.66
C HIS A 80 3.01 -16.36 5.48
N ASN A 81 1.68 -16.23 5.37
CA ASN A 81 0.68 -16.99 6.14
C ASN A 81 0.89 -16.88 7.66
N GLU A 82 1.34 -15.72 8.13
CA GLU A 82 1.43 -15.46 9.56
C GLU A 82 0.04 -15.29 10.19
N PRO A 83 -0.12 -15.59 11.49
CA PRO A 83 -1.35 -15.30 12.21
C PRO A 83 -1.59 -13.77 12.28
N ILE A 84 -2.69 -13.29 11.68
CA ILE A 84 -3.05 -11.86 11.61
C ILE A 84 -4.36 -11.50 12.33
N CYS A 85 -5.07 -12.51 12.84
CA CYS A 85 -6.37 -12.35 13.51
C CYS A 85 -6.30 -12.77 14.99
N PHE A 86 -5.14 -12.57 15.62
CA PHE A 86 -4.88 -12.98 16.99
C PHE A 86 -4.13 -11.90 17.77
N ASN A 87 -4.43 -11.79 19.05
CA ASN A 87 -3.64 -11.06 20.04
C ASN A 87 -3.25 -12.03 21.15
N GLY A 88 -2.05 -12.61 21.03
CA GLY A 88 -1.64 -13.75 21.85
C GLY A 88 -2.53 -14.96 21.56
N ILE A 89 -3.25 -15.43 22.58
CA ILE A 89 -4.13 -16.61 22.50
C ILE A 89 -5.57 -16.23 22.11
N GLN A 90 -5.90 -14.93 22.13
CA GLN A 90 -7.26 -14.45 21.86
C GLN A 90 -7.43 -14.12 20.38
N ILE A 91 -8.58 -14.50 19.81
CA ILE A 91 -8.97 -14.05 18.47
C ILE A 91 -9.18 -12.53 18.52
N SER A 92 -8.53 -11.80 17.63
CA SER A 92 -8.63 -10.35 17.53
C SER A 92 -8.37 -9.88 16.11
N PHE A 93 -9.34 -9.17 15.54
CA PHE A 93 -9.24 -8.58 14.20
C PHE A 93 -8.78 -7.12 14.23
N GLN A 94 -8.38 -6.61 15.41
CA GLN A 94 -8.08 -5.18 15.59
C GLN A 94 -6.97 -4.69 14.65
N GLU A 95 -5.95 -5.51 14.40
CA GLU A 95 -4.90 -5.16 13.45
C GLU A 95 -5.44 -5.00 12.03
N ALA A 96 -6.23 -5.98 11.55
CA ALA A 96 -6.86 -5.91 10.23
C ALA A 96 -7.80 -4.70 10.09
N ILE A 97 -8.58 -4.39 11.12
CA ILE A 97 -9.45 -3.21 11.17
C ILE A 97 -8.63 -1.92 11.07
N ASN A 98 -7.52 -1.83 11.81
CA ASN A 98 -6.64 -0.67 11.77
C ASN A 98 -5.98 -0.49 10.39
N ILE A 99 -5.54 -1.58 9.76
CA ILE A 99 -4.96 -1.55 8.41
C ILE A 99 -6.00 -1.15 7.37
N LYS A 100 -7.23 -1.66 7.47
CA LYS A 100 -8.35 -1.22 6.64
C LYS A 100 -8.58 0.28 6.79
N LYS A 101 -8.62 0.81 8.01
CA LYS A 101 -8.76 2.26 8.24
C LYS A 101 -7.65 3.06 7.57
N GLU A 102 -6.39 2.64 7.74
CA GLU A 102 -5.23 3.30 7.10
C GLU A 102 -5.35 3.29 5.56
N LEU A 103 -5.85 2.20 4.96
CA LEU A 103 -6.12 2.13 3.52
C LEU A 103 -7.21 3.13 3.08
N TYR A 104 -8.33 3.21 3.80
CA TYR A 104 -9.41 4.14 3.47
C TYR A 104 -8.99 5.61 3.63
N ASP A 105 -8.19 5.93 4.64
CA ASP A 105 -7.58 7.25 4.79
C ASP A 105 -6.72 7.56 3.55
N LEU A 106 -5.82 6.67 3.16
CA LEU A 106 -4.99 6.84 1.96
C LEU A 106 -5.81 6.95 0.67
N PHE A 107 -6.86 6.15 0.50
CA PHE A 107 -7.76 6.23 -0.66
C PHE A 107 -8.42 7.60 -0.75
N SER A 108 -9.00 8.07 0.36
CA SER A 108 -9.63 9.40 0.42
C SER A 108 -8.65 10.53 0.11
N TRP A 109 -7.37 10.36 0.45
CA TRP A 109 -6.33 11.33 0.17
C TRP A 109 -5.87 11.31 -1.29
N ILE A 110 -5.96 10.16 -1.97
CA ILE A 110 -5.65 10.05 -3.40
C ILE A 110 -6.77 10.66 -4.22
N ASP A 111 -8.01 10.23 -3.97
CA ASP A 111 -9.20 10.64 -4.73
C ASP A 111 -10.45 10.51 -3.84
N ALA A 112 -11.36 11.47 -3.93
CA ALA A 112 -12.57 11.48 -3.13
C ALA A 112 -13.53 10.32 -3.45
N ASP A 113 -13.49 9.79 -4.68
CA ASP A 113 -14.39 8.73 -5.14
C ASP A 113 -13.84 7.33 -4.85
N LEU A 114 -12.54 7.19 -4.58
CA LEU A 114 -11.90 5.90 -4.34
C LEU A 114 -12.48 5.12 -3.14
N PRO A 115 -12.75 5.74 -1.97
CA PRO A 115 -13.39 5.03 -0.85
C PRO A 115 -14.72 4.37 -1.24
N SER A 116 -15.56 5.09 -1.98
CA SER A 116 -16.86 4.58 -2.45
C SER A 116 -16.68 3.46 -3.47
N TYR A 117 -15.76 3.62 -4.42
CA TYR A 117 -15.44 2.61 -5.42
C TYR A 117 -14.95 1.30 -4.78
N VAL A 118 -13.99 1.39 -3.85
CA VAL A 118 -13.45 0.22 -3.15
C VAL A 118 -14.49 -0.41 -2.22
N GLY A 119 -15.33 0.40 -1.59
CA GLY A 119 -16.41 -0.06 -0.73
C GLY A 119 -17.38 -1.02 -1.41
N GLY A 120 -17.55 -0.94 -2.73
CA GLY A 120 -18.36 -1.90 -3.50
C GLY A 120 -17.80 -3.33 -3.53
N PHE A 121 -16.53 -3.52 -3.18
CA PHE A 121 -15.84 -4.81 -3.15
C PHE A 121 -15.34 -5.21 -1.76
N ASP A 122 -15.39 -4.29 -0.80
CA ASP A 122 -14.90 -4.51 0.56
C ASP A 122 -15.94 -5.25 1.40
N SER A 123 -15.70 -6.55 1.60
CA SER A 123 -16.50 -7.40 2.47
C SER A 123 -15.80 -7.72 3.80
N ILE A 124 -14.78 -6.96 4.21
CA ILE A 124 -13.95 -7.31 5.38
C ILE A 124 -14.77 -7.30 6.67
N ASP A 125 -15.67 -6.32 6.83
CA ASP A 125 -16.47 -6.19 8.06
C ASP A 125 -17.44 -7.36 8.20
N ASP A 126 -18.07 -7.80 7.09
CA ASP A 126 -18.92 -8.98 7.07
C ASP A 126 -18.15 -10.25 7.44
N LYS A 127 -16.90 -10.38 6.95
CA LYS A 127 -16.04 -11.53 7.26
C LYS A 127 -15.62 -11.55 8.73
N ILE A 128 -15.31 -10.39 9.30
CA ILE A 128 -15.00 -10.25 10.73
C ILE A 128 -16.22 -10.61 11.57
N ALA A 129 -17.39 -10.05 11.24
CA ALA A 129 -18.64 -10.34 11.95
C ALA A 129 -19.00 -11.84 11.90
N GLN A 130 -18.86 -12.46 10.72
CA GLN A 130 -19.06 -13.90 10.55
C GLN A 130 -18.10 -14.72 11.43
N ALA A 131 -16.83 -14.33 11.52
CA ALA A 131 -15.83 -15.03 12.31
C ALA A 131 -16.00 -14.85 13.83
N GLN A 132 -16.60 -13.75 14.27
CA GLN A 132 -16.90 -13.48 15.69
C GLN A 132 -18.20 -14.14 16.18
N GLY A 133 -19.11 -14.47 15.26
CA GLY A 133 -20.36 -15.19 15.56
C GLY A 133 -20.24 -16.72 15.54
N LEU A 134 -19.04 -17.26 15.24
CA LEU A 134 -18.66 -18.67 15.37
C LEU A 134 -18.06 -18.93 16.76
#